data_AF-A0A497LNV8-F1
#
_entry.id   AF-A0A497LNV8-F1
#
_cell.length_a   1.000
_cell.length_b   1.000
_cell.length_c   1.000
_cell.angle_alpha   90.00
_cell.angle_beta   90.00
_cell.angle_gamma   90.00
#
_symmetry.space_group_name_H-M   'P 1'
#
loop_
_entity.id
_entity.type
_entity.pdbx_description
1 polymer ?
#
loop_
_entity_poly.entity_id
_entity_poly.type
_entity_poly.pdbx_seq_one_letter_code
_entity_poly.pdbx_strand_id
1 'polypeptide(L)'
;MDVDSLNKTAWLIVALLFISGCWTLGCLMISYRQQNPILPIMLMAFVAMSNVSLLSALLTALLGISGAFGRETMRKATVIALIAGTGFLMASIITFSIIASTPTPISD
;
A
#
# COMPACT_ATOMS: atom_id res chain seq x y z
N MET A 1 9.35 -0.91 -27.08
CA MET A 1 8.83 -0.44 -25.79
C MET A 1 10.04 -0.20 -24.89
N ASP A 2 10.44 1.07 -24.82
CA ASP A 2 11.71 1.54 -24.27
C ASP A 2 11.87 1.19 -22.81
N VAL A 3 13.10 0.79 -22.45
CA VAL A 3 13.55 0.53 -21.08
C VAL A 3 13.13 1.67 -20.13
N ASP A 4 13.05 2.90 -20.65
CA ASP A 4 12.58 4.08 -19.95
C ASP A 4 11.16 3.97 -19.39
N SER A 5 10.23 3.35 -20.11
CA SER A 5 8.83 3.19 -19.66
C SER A 5 8.72 2.26 -18.45
N LEU A 6 9.54 1.21 -18.44
CA LEU A 6 9.54 0.23 -17.36
C LEU A 6 10.29 0.77 -16.14
N ASN A 7 11.40 1.48 -16.36
CA ASN A 7 12.13 2.17 -15.31
C ASN A 7 11.25 3.22 -14.62
N LYS A 8 10.51 4.03 -15.39
CA LYS A 8 9.51 4.98 -14.84
C LYS A 8 8.46 4.28 -13.97
N THR A 9 7.98 3.11 -14.38
CA THR A 9 6.99 2.35 -13.62
C THR A 9 7.57 1.83 -12.30
N ALA A 10 8.81 1.31 -12.31
CA ALA A 10 9.50 0.88 -11.11
C ALA A 10 9.72 2.05 -10.13
N TRP A 11 10.18 3.20 -10.62
CA TRP A 11 10.32 4.42 -9.81
C TRP A 11 9.00 4.88 -9.20
N LEU A 12 7.90 4.78 -9.96
CA LEU A 12 6.56 5.06 -9.47
C LEU A 12 6.16 4.12 -8.32
N ILE A 13 6.41 2.82 -8.46
CA ILE A 13 6.11 1.83 -7.42
C ILE A 13 6.95 2.09 -6.17
N VAL A 14 8.24 2.45 -6.32
CA VAL A 14 9.10 2.83 -5.19
C VAL A 14 8.58 4.09 -4.48
N ALA A 15 8.17 5.11 -5.23
CA ALA A 15 7.58 6.31 -4.65
C ALA A 15 6.28 5.99 -3.89
N LEU A 16 5.42 5.13 -4.43
CA LEU A 16 4.20 4.67 -3.77
C LEU A 16 4.49 3.86 -2.50
N LEU A 17 5.50 2.99 -2.52
CA LEU A 17 5.96 2.25 -1.33
C LEU A 17 6.47 3.20 -0.25
N PHE A 18 7.21 4.25 -0.63
CA PHE A 18 7.68 5.27 0.31
C PHE A 18 6.51 6.02 0.95
N ILE A 19 5.56 6.50 0.14
CA ILE A 19 4.35 7.19 0.62
C ILE A 19 3.55 6.28 1.56
N SER A 20 3.37 5.01 1.17
CA SER A 20 2.67 4.01 1.98
C SER A 20 3.41 3.70 3.29
N GLY A 21 4.75 3.65 3.28
CA GLY A 21 5.56 3.52 4.48
C GLY A 21 5.41 4.69 5.44
N CYS A 22 5.44 5.93 4.92
CA CYS A 22 5.16 7.13 5.71
C CYS A 22 3.74 7.12 6.28
N TRP A 23 2.76 6.68 5.50
CA TRP A 23 1.38 6.52 5.94
C TRP A 23 1.26 5.50 7.09
N THR A 24 1.94 4.34 6.95
CA THR A 24 2.01 3.29 7.98
C THR A 24 2.50 3.85 9.32
N LEU A 25 3.57 4.67 9.29
CA LEU A 25 4.11 5.30 10.50
C LEU A 25 3.11 6.25 11.16
N GLY A 26 2.42 7.09 10.37
CA GLY A 26 1.36 7.97 10.88
C GLY A 26 0.21 7.19 11.51
N CYS A 27 -0.22 6.12 10.86
CA CYS A 27 -1.23 5.22 11.38
C CYS A 27 -0.82 4.51 12.67
N LEU A 28 0.46 4.15 12.81
CA LEU A 28 1.01 3.52 14.01
C LEU A 28 0.97 4.46 15.22
N MET A 29 1.33 5.73 15.01
CA MET A 29 1.27 6.75 16.06
C MET A 29 -0.17 6.99 16.56
N ILE A 30 -1.16 7.04 15.66
CA ILE A 30 -2.57 7.16 16.05
C ILE A 30 -3.05 5.91 16.80
N SER A 31 -2.67 4.73 16.31
CA SER A 31 -3.12 3.44 16.85
C SER A 31 -2.68 3.23 18.30
N TYR A 32 -1.48 3.72 18.65
CA TYR A 32 -0.97 3.64 20.01
C TYR A 32 -1.77 4.45 21.03
N ARG A 33 -2.53 5.45 20.56
CA ARG A 33 -3.31 6.36 21.41
C ARG A 33 -4.77 5.91 21.62
N GLN A 34 -5.25 4.93 20.85
CA GLN A 34 -6.63 4.46 20.93
C GLN A 34 -6.79 3.32 21.95
N GLN A 35 -7.85 3.43 22.76
CA GLN A 35 -8.22 2.43 23.77
C GLN A 35 -8.89 1.18 23.18
N ASN A 36 -9.51 1.30 21.99
CA ASN A 36 -10.17 0.19 21.30
C ASN A 36 -9.24 -0.46 20.28
N PRO A 37 -8.87 -1.75 20.42
CA PRO A 37 -7.84 -2.37 19.58
C PRO A 37 -8.33 -2.80 18.18
N ILE A 38 -9.63 -2.97 17.97
CA ILE A 38 -10.17 -3.63 16.76
C ILE A 38 -9.96 -2.78 15.49
N LEU A 39 -10.31 -1.50 15.55
CA LEU A 39 -10.16 -0.55 14.45
C LEU A 39 -8.70 -0.33 14.01
N PRO A 40 -7.73 -0.08 14.92
CA PRO A 40 -6.32 0.05 14.56
C PRO A 40 -5.72 -1.26 14.02
N ILE A 41 -6.16 -2.43 14.48
CA ILE A 41 -5.74 -3.72 13.92
C ILE A 41 -6.22 -3.87 12.47
N MET A 42 -7.50 -3.57 12.18
CA MET A 42 -8.01 -3.61 10.81
C MET A 42 -7.26 -2.64 9.90
N LEU A 43 -7.00 -1.44 10.39
CA LEU A 43 -6.24 -0.43 9.67
C LEU A 43 -4.83 -0.92 9.34
N MET A 44 -4.12 -1.50 10.31
CA MET A 44 -2.79 -2.09 10.10
C MET A 44 -2.81 -3.25 9.10
N ALA A 45 -3.85 -4.08 9.14
CA ALA A 45 -4.00 -5.17 8.19
C ALA A 45 -4.17 -4.66 6.75
N PHE A 46 -4.96 -3.60 6.53
CA PHE A 46 -5.12 -2.98 5.22
C PHE A 46 -3.83 -2.36 4.71
N VAL A 47 -3.09 -1.66 5.59
CA VAL A 47 -1.79 -1.07 5.24
C VAL A 47 -0.76 -2.15 4.90
N ALA A 48 -0.71 -3.24 5.68
CA ALA A 48 0.17 -4.37 5.40
C ALA A 48 -0.17 -5.02 4.03
N MET A 49 -1.45 -5.26 3.74
CA MET A 49 -1.89 -5.80 2.44
C MET A 49 -1.54 -4.85 1.28
N SER A 50 -1.69 -3.53 1.47
CA SER A 50 -1.27 -2.54 0.47
C SER A 50 0.24 -2.62 0.19
N ASN A 51 1.06 -2.64 1.24
CA ASN A 51 2.52 -2.72 1.12
C ASN A 51 2.97 -4.03 0.45
N VAL A 52 2.40 -5.18 0.85
CA VAL A 52 2.69 -6.49 0.23
C VAL A 52 2.32 -6.47 -1.26
N SER A 53 1.19 -5.88 -1.63
CA SER A 53 0.76 -5.80 -3.04
C SER A 53 1.63 -4.84 -3.85
N LEU A 54 2.11 -3.74 -3.27
CA LEU A 54 3.05 -2.84 -3.94
C LEU A 54 4.44 -3.49 -4.10
N LEU A 55 4.89 -4.25 -3.10
CA LEU A 55 6.13 -5.03 -3.16
C LEU A 55 6.05 -6.13 -4.23
N SER A 56 4.93 -6.84 -4.32
CA SER A 56 4.74 -7.86 -5.36
C SER A 56 4.69 -7.23 -6.76
N ALA A 57 4.09 -6.03 -6.90
CA ALA A 57 4.14 -5.27 -8.15
C ALA A 57 5.59 -4.90 -8.52
N LEU A 58 6.40 -4.44 -7.55
CA LEU A 58 7.81 -4.14 -7.75
C LEU A 58 8.60 -5.38 -8.19
N LEU A 59 8.43 -6.50 -7.48
CA LEU A 59 9.10 -7.76 -7.79
C LEU A 59 8.74 -8.26 -9.18
N THR A 60 7.46 -8.18 -9.55
CA THR A 60 6.97 -8.56 -10.88
C THR A 60 7.55 -7.64 -11.96
N ALA A 61 7.65 -6.34 -11.71
CA ALA A 61 8.28 -5.40 -12.61
C ALA A 61 9.78 -5.70 -12.81
N LEU A 62 10.51 -5.99 -11.72
CA LEU A 62 11.93 -6.36 -11.77
C LEU A 62 12.17 -7.70 -12.49
N LEU A 63 11.35 -8.71 -12.23
CA LEU A 63 11.39 -10.00 -12.96
C LEU A 63 11.04 -9.84 -14.44
N GLY A 64 10.20 -8.86 -14.77
CA GLY A 64 9.94 -8.45 -16.15
C GLY A 64 11.16 -7.80 -16.83
N ILE A 65 12.01 -7.08 -16.08
CA ILE A 65 13.29 -6.52 -16.57
C ILE A 65 14.29 -7.65 -16.84
N SER A 66 14.38 -8.64 -15.94
CA SER A 66 15.35 -9.72 -16.06
C SER A 66 15.04 -10.70 -17.20
N GLY A 67 13.89 -10.58 -17.86
CA GLY A 67 13.46 -11.45 -18.96
C GLY A 67 13.12 -12.89 -18.53
N ALA A 68 12.94 -13.13 -17.22
CA ALA A 68 12.74 -14.48 -16.67
C ALA A 68 11.39 -15.11 -17.07
N PHE A 69 10.39 -14.31 -17.46
CA PHE A 69 9.05 -14.77 -17.82
C PHE A 69 8.44 -13.97 -18.97
N GLY A 70 7.32 -14.49 -19.51
CA GLY A 70 6.51 -13.83 -20.53
C GLY A 70 6.16 -12.39 -20.16
N ARG A 71 6.68 -11.45 -20.96
CA ARG A 71 6.64 -10.00 -20.75
C ARG A 71 5.22 -9.44 -20.62
N GLU A 72 4.26 -10.04 -21.31
CA GLU A 72 2.86 -9.61 -21.33
C GLU A 72 2.10 -10.04 -20.06
N THR A 73 2.33 -11.27 -19.59
CA THR A 73 1.75 -11.81 -18.35
C THR A 73 2.29 -11.06 -17.13
N MET A 74 3.60 -10.83 -17.08
CA MET A 74 4.26 -10.03 -16.02
C MET A 74 3.71 -8.61 -15.94
N ARG A 75 3.46 -7.98 -17.10
CA ARG A 75 2.89 -6.63 -17.15
C ARG A 75 1.46 -6.59 -16.60
N LYS A 76 0.61 -7.55 -16.99
CA LYS A 76 -0.76 -7.65 -16.45
C LYS A 76 -0.74 -7.86 -14.94
N ALA A 77 0.10 -8.78 -14.45
CA ALA A 77 0.24 -9.03 -13.02
C ALA A 77 0.70 -7.78 -12.24
N THR A 78 1.67 -7.03 -12.77
CA THR A 78 2.17 -5.78 -12.17
C THR A 78 1.05 -4.75 -12.04
N VAL A 79 0.25 -4.57 -13.09
CA VAL A 79 -0.88 -3.61 -13.10
C VAL A 79 -1.96 -4.04 -12.11
N ILE A 80 -2.31 -5.32 -12.07
CA ILE A 80 -3.31 -5.85 -11.13
C ILE A 80 -2.84 -5.64 -9.69
N ALA A 81 -1.58 -5.96 -9.38
CA ALA A 81 -1.00 -5.77 -8.06
C ALA A 81 -0.91 -4.29 -7.66
N LEU A 82 -0.64 -3.39 -8.61
CA LEU A 82 -0.68 -1.93 -8.38
C LEU A 82 -2.08 -1.44 -8.05
N ILE A 83 -3.09 -1.86 -8.82
CA ILE A 83 -4.49 -1.47 -8.60
C ILE A 83 -4.96 -2.01 -7.23
N ALA A 84 -4.67 -3.27 -6.93
CA ALA A 84 -5.01 -3.88 -5.65
C ALA A 84 -4.34 -3.15 -4.47
N GLY A 85 -3.03 -2.89 -4.57
CA GLY A 85 -2.28 -2.17 -3.53
C GLY A 85 -2.80 -0.76 -3.29
N THR A 86 -3.11 -0.03 -4.35
CA THR A 86 -3.70 1.32 -4.27
C THR A 86 -5.12 1.27 -3.67
N GLY A 87 -5.91 0.26 -4.03
CA GLY A 87 -7.24 0.03 -3.43
C GLY A 87 -7.18 -0.22 -1.93
N PHE A 88 -6.24 -1.05 -1.46
CA PHE A 88 -6.02 -1.27 -0.03
C PHE A 88 -5.53 -0.02 0.69
N LEU A 89 -4.71 0.80 0.04
CA LEU A 89 -4.28 2.08 0.59
C LEU A 89 -5.48 3.02 0.81
N MET A 90 -6.37 3.12 -0.19
CA MET A 90 -7.61 3.91 -0.06
C MET A 90 -8.54 3.38 1.03
N ALA A 91 -8.70 2.05 1.14
CA ALA A 91 -9.45 1.45 2.24
C ALA A 91 -8.87 1.84 3.61
N SER A 92 -7.53 1.83 3.75
CA SER A 92 -6.88 2.26 4.99
C SER A 92 -7.14 3.73 5.34
N ILE A 93 -7.21 4.61 4.34
CA ILE A 93 -7.54 6.04 4.52
C ILE A 93 -8.99 6.20 5.01
N ILE A 94 -9.92 5.42 4.47
CA ILE A 94 -11.32 5.44 4.91
C ILE A 94 -11.42 4.96 6.36
N THR A 95 -10.78 3.83 6.70
CA THR A 95 -10.75 3.34 8.08
C THR A 95 -10.13 4.36 9.03
N PHE A 96 -9.03 5.01 8.62
CA PHE A 96 -8.40 6.08 9.39
C PHE A 96 -9.35 7.25 9.62
N SER A 97 -10.06 7.69 8.58
CA SER A 97 -11.01 8.80 8.66
C SER A 97 -12.15 8.50 9.62
N ILE A 98 -12.63 7.25 9.66
CA ILE A 98 -13.64 6.81 10.63
C ILE A 98 -13.08 6.88 12.06
N ILE A 99 -11.86 6.40 12.29
CA ILE A 99 -11.19 6.45 13.60
C ILE A 99 -10.99 7.91 14.05
N ALA A 100 -10.56 8.79 13.15
CA ALA A 100 -10.34 10.20 13.45
C ALA A 100 -11.65 10.96 13.71
N SER A 101 -12.76 10.54 13.09
CA SER A 101 -14.08 11.16 13.23
C SER A 101 -14.89 10.59 14.39
N THR A 102 -14.47 9.47 14.99
CA THR A 102 -15.15 8.93 16.17
C THR A 102 -14.71 9.72 17.40
N PRO A 103 -15.62 10.42 18.10
CA PRO A 103 -15.25 11.20 19.27
C PRO A 103 -14.69 10.25 20.34
N THR A 104 -13.46 10.51 20.79
CA THR A 104 -12.94 9.90 22.02
C THR A 104 -13.83 10.36 23.17
N PRO A 105 -14.44 9.44 23.94
CA PRO A 105 -15.24 9.85 25.08
C PRO A 105 -14.34 10.65 26.01
N ILE A 106 -14.74 11.89 26.29
CA ILE A 106 -14.13 12.74 27.30
C ILE A 106 -14.45 12.03 28.62
N SER A 107 -13.47 11.32 29.18
CA SER A 107 -13.59 10.78 30.53
C SER A 107 -13.46 11.94 31.49
N ASP A 108 -14.59 12.40 32.03
CA ASP A 108 -14.67 13.20 33.26
C ASP A 108 -14.10 12.42 34.46
#